data_AF-A0A7Y5XY17-F1
#
_entry.id   AF-A0A7Y5XY17-F1
#
_cell.length_a   1.000
_cell.length_b   1.000
_cell.length_c   1.000
_cell.angle_alpha   90.00
_cell.angle_beta   90.00
_cell.angle_gamma   90.00
#
_symmetry.space_group_name_H-M   'P 1'
#
loop_
_entity.id
_entity.type
_entity.pdbx_description
1 polymer ?
#
loop_
_entity_poly.entity_id
_entity_poly.type
_entity_poly.pdbx_seq_one_letter_code
_entity_poly.pdbx_strand_id
1 'polypeptide(L)'
;MSTEPGLDLQEWETRWAEIEEQLAEDPAAALPLACDEIERLLGLQEGDTGLEQTRTELEASYEAARDVADRLERGLDVDPGDVGGAIQDLRAIRDTFTPAGGE
;
A
#
# COMPACT_ATOMS: atom_id res chain seq x y z
N MET A 1 7.55 -24.85 -18.23
CA MET A 1 6.65 -23.72 -17.96
C MET A 1 6.75 -23.42 -16.47
N SER A 2 7.70 -22.57 -16.09
CA SER A 2 7.80 -22.04 -14.73
C SER A 2 7.91 -20.54 -14.91
N THR A 3 6.78 -19.89 -14.66
CA THR A 3 6.55 -18.46 -14.74
C THR A 3 7.47 -17.73 -13.78
N GLU A 4 7.91 -16.55 -14.21
CA GLU A 4 8.95 -15.75 -13.57
C GLU A 4 8.61 -15.41 -12.11
N PRO A 5 9.60 -15.32 -11.20
CA PRO A 5 9.39 -14.92 -9.81
C PRO A 5 9.20 -13.39 -9.70
N GLY A 6 8.33 -12.83 -10.55
CA GLY A 6 7.81 -11.48 -10.42
C GLY A 6 6.40 -11.59 -9.90
N LEU A 7 6.08 -10.89 -8.81
CA LEU A 7 4.70 -10.72 -8.37
C LEU A 7 3.87 -10.23 -9.57
N ASP A 8 2.85 -11.00 -9.92
CA ASP A 8 1.97 -10.67 -11.04
C ASP A 8 1.09 -9.50 -10.61
N LEU A 9 1.13 -8.40 -11.38
CA LEU A 9 0.38 -7.19 -11.06
C LEU A 9 -1.12 -7.51 -10.91
N GLN A 10 -1.66 -8.45 -11.70
CA GLN A 10 -3.06 -8.83 -11.64
C GLN A 10 -3.40 -9.59 -10.35
N GLU A 11 -2.49 -10.43 -9.86
CA GLU A 11 -2.63 -11.10 -8.57
C GLU A 11 -2.56 -10.08 -7.42
N TRP A 12 -1.65 -9.11 -7.54
CA TRP A 12 -1.53 -7.99 -6.59
C TRP A 12 -2.82 -7.15 -6.55
N GLU A 13 -3.35 -6.77 -7.70
CA GLU A 13 -4.61 -6.02 -7.81
C GLU A 13 -5.79 -6.79 -7.19
N THR A 14 -5.83 -8.10 -7.39
CA THR A 14 -6.84 -8.97 -6.80
C THR A 14 -6.74 -8.96 -5.27
N ARG A 15 -5.55 -9.13 -4.71
CA ARG A 15 -5.33 -9.03 -3.26
C ARG A 15 -5.70 -7.66 -2.71
N TRP A 16 -5.31 -6.61 -3.42
CA TRP A 16 -5.62 -5.25 -3.02
C TRP A 16 -7.14 -5.05 -2.92
N ALA A 17 -7.92 -5.55 -3.88
CA ALA A 17 -9.38 -5.50 -3.83
C ALA A 17 -9.96 -6.18 -2.58
N GLU A 18 -9.45 -7.35 -2.19
CA GLU A 18 -9.85 -8.04 -0.96
C GLU A 18 -9.48 -7.23 0.30
N ILE A 19 -8.34 -6.55 0.29
CA ILE A 19 -7.94 -5.65 1.37
C ILE A 19 -8.84 -4.41 1.42
N GLU A 20 -9.27 -3.86 0.28
CA GLU A 20 -10.19 -2.72 0.24
C GLU A 20 -11.55 -3.03 0.85
N GLU A 21 -12.07 -4.25 0.63
CA GLU A 21 -13.29 -4.71 1.30
C GLU A 21 -13.10 -4.76 2.83
N GLN A 22 -11.97 -5.31 3.29
CA GLN A 22 -11.65 -5.34 4.71
C GLN A 22 -11.43 -3.95 5.31
N LEU A 23 -10.84 -3.00 4.56
CA LEU A 23 -10.70 -1.61 4.98
C LEU A 23 -12.05 -0.91 5.14
N ALA A 24 -13.07 -1.32 4.39
CA ALA A 24 -14.42 -0.80 4.54
C ALA A 24 -15.14 -1.39 5.76
N GLU A 25 -14.83 -2.64 6.14
CA GLU A 25 -15.39 -3.31 7.31
C GLU A 25 -14.67 -2.90 8.61
N ASP A 26 -13.36 -3.05 8.65
CA ASP A 26 -12.50 -2.74 9.79
C ASP A 26 -11.16 -2.09 9.32
N PRO A 27 -11.15 -0.76 9.15
CA PRO A 27 -9.98 -0.05 8.63
C PRO A 27 -8.75 -0.19 9.53
N ALA A 28 -8.95 -0.32 10.84
CA ALA A 28 -7.85 -0.45 11.79
C ALA A 28 -7.16 -1.82 11.68
N ALA A 29 -7.94 -2.91 11.55
CA ALA A 29 -7.38 -4.24 11.37
C ALA A 29 -6.77 -4.44 9.98
N ALA A 30 -7.31 -3.78 8.95
CA ALA A 30 -6.86 -3.95 7.57
C ALA A 30 -5.73 -3.01 7.13
N LEU A 31 -5.50 -1.89 7.82
CA LEU A 31 -4.39 -0.96 7.54
C LEU A 31 -3.00 -1.65 7.47
N PRO A 32 -2.60 -2.50 8.44
CA PRO A 32 -1.31 -3.20 8.34
C PRO A 32 -1.21 -4.12 7.12
N LEU A 33 -2.32 -4.76 6.71
CA LEU A 33 -2.35 -5.59 5.50
C LEU A 33 -2.12 -4.75 4.25
N ALA A 34 -2.74 -3.57 4.17
CA ALA A 34 -2.53 -2.63 3.08
C ALA A 34 -1.06 -2.15 3.01
N CYS A 35 -0.42 -1.93 4.17
CA CYS A 35 0.99 -1.57 4.21
C CYS A 35 1.92 -2.68 3.68
N ASP A 36 1.68 -3.96 4.02
CA ASP A 36 2.47 -5.09 3.48
C ASP A 36 2.35 -5.18 1.96
N GLU A 37 1.13 -5.00 1.44
CA GLU A 37 0.87 -5.12 0.01
C GLU A 37 1.50 -3.96 -0.79
N ILE A 38 1.51 -2.74 -0.24
CA ILE A 38 2.21 -1.59 -0.84
C ILE A 38 3.74 -1.74 -0.74
N GLU A 39 4.26 -2.26 0.37
CA GLU A 39 5.70 -2.56 0.49
C GLU A 39 6.15 -3.53 -0.61
N ARG A 40 5.33 -4.56 -0.87
CA ARG A 40 5.58 -5.51 -1.94
C ARG A 40 5.57 -4.83 -3.31
N LEU A 41 4.63 -3.90 -3.55
CA LEU A 41 4.57 -3.12 -4.78
C LEU A 41 5.82 -2.25 -4.97
N LEU A 42 6.24 -1.53 -3.92
CA LEU A 42 7.44 -0.68 -3.95
C LEU A 42 8.71 -1.51 -4.17
N GLY A 43 8.81 -2.69 -3.52
CA GLY A 43 9.94 -3.61 -3.68
C GLY A 43 10.06 -4.21 -5.08
N LEU A 44 8.96 -4.35 -5.82
CA LEU A 44 9.03 -4.72 -7.24
C LEU A 44 9.62 -3.64 -8.13
N GLN A 45 9.45 -2.37 -7.73
CA GLN A 45 9.88 -1.22 -8.50
C GLN A 45 11.30 -0.75 -8.10
N GLU A 46 11.99 -1.50 -7.22
CA GLU A 46 13.43 -1.38 -6.94
C GLU A 46 14.28 -1.69 -8.18
N GLY A 47 14.29 -0.77 -9.14
CA GLY A 47 14.99 -0.91 -10.40
C GLY A 47 14.54 0.09 -11.46
N ASP A 48 13.36 0.71 -11.27
CA ASP A 48 12.84 1.72 -12.20
C ASP A 48 13.39 3.12 -11.86
N THR A 49 14.44 3.52 -12.59
CA THR A 49 15.17 4.79 -12.39
C THR A 49 14.33 6.04 -12.68
N GLY A 50 13.19 5.89 -13.37
CA GLY A 50 12.31 7.01 -13.75
C GLY A 50 11.56 7.64 -12.57
N LEU A 51 11.51 6.96 -11.43
CA LEU A 51 10.65 7.31 -10.30
C LEU A 51 11.42 7.78 -9.05
N GLU A 52 12.76 7.91 -9.07
CA GLU A 52 13.58 8.19 -7.87
C GLU A 52 13.13 9.40 -7.03
N GLN A 53 12.74 10.51 -7.66
CA GLN A 53 12.28 11.72 -6.94
C GLN A 53 10.88 11.52 -6.34
N THR A 54 9.95 10.98 -7.12
CA THR A 54 8.60 10.64 -6.67
C THR A 54 8.65 9.59 -5.56
N ARG A 55 9.58 8.64 -5.64
CA ARG A 55 9.79 7.57 -4.68
C ARG A 55 10.09 8.11 -3.28
N THR A 56 10.93 9.14 -3.14
CA THR A 56 11.22 9.71 -1.82
C THR A 56 9.98 10.28 -1.14
N GLU A 57 9.11 10.97 -1.89
CA GLU A 57 7.85 11.50 -1.33
C GLU A 57 6.89 10.36 -0.98
N LEU A 58 6.77 9.36 -1.85
CA LEU A 58 5.93 8.18 -1.61
C LEU A 58 6.44 7.29 -0.46
N GLU A 59 7.75 7.18 -0.28
CA GLU A 59 8.38 6.45 0.83
C GLU A 59 8.10 7.13 2.16
N ALA A 60 8.14 8.47 2.21
CA ALA A 60 7.78 9.22 3.41
C ALA A 60 6.28 9.06 3.75
N SER A 61 5.44 9.09 2.72
CA SER A 61 3.99 8.81 2.79
C SER A 61 3.72 7.40 3.33
N TYR A 62 4.39 6.40 2.76
CA TYR A 62 4.34 5.01 3.19
C TYR A 62 4.79 4.84 4.65
N GLU A 63 5.92 5.44 5.03
CA GLU A 63 6.46 5.35 6.38
C GLU A 63 5.49 5.95 7.41
N ALA A 64 4.83 7.06 7.07
CA ALA A 64 3.80 7.65 7.91
C ALA A 64 2.62 6.69 8.08
N ALA A 65 2.09 6.10 6.99
CA ALA A 65 1.02 5.11 7.06
C ALA A 65 1.42 3.85 7.85
N ARG A 66 2.67 3.41 7.71
CA ARG A 66 3.22 2.25 8.43
C ARG A 66 3.36 2.51 9.92
N ASP A 67 3.71 3.73 10.33
CA ASP A 67 3.74 4.13 11.74
C ASP A 67 2.35 4.06 12.37
N VAL A 68 1.30 4.49 11.66
CA VAL A 68 -0.09 4.32 12.11
C VAL A 68 -0.45 2.84 12.29
N ALA A 69 -0.06 2.01 11.31
CA ALA A 69 -0.27 0.56 11.37
C ALA A 69 0.48 -0.10 12.55
N ASP A 70 1.75 0.24 12.78
CA ASP A 70 2.54 -0.27 13.92
C ASP A 70 1.87 0.06 15.25
N ARG A 71 1.36 1.29 15.39
CA ARG A 71 0.65 1.71 16.61
C ARG A 71 -0.60 0.85 16.84
N LEU A 72 -1.38 0.59 15.78
CA LEU A 72 -2.56 -0.28 15.85
C LEU A 72 -2.18 -1.73 16.21
N GLU A 73 -1.16 -2.30 15.57
CA GLU A 73 -0.67 -3.65 15.85
C GLU A 73 -0.19 -3.80 17.32
N ARG A 74 0.38 -2.72 17.87
CA ARG A 74 0.81 -2.65 19.28
C ARG A 74 -0.34 -2.42 20.25
N GLY A 75 -1.57 -2.29 19.76
CA GLY A 75 -2.76 -2.04 20.55
C GLY A 75 -2.80 -0.63 21.16
N LEU A 76 -2.11 0.33 20.53
CA LEU A 76 -2.21 1.75 20.92
C LEU A 76 -3.51 2.35 20.38
N ASP A 77 -4.03 3.32 21.12
CA ASP A 77 -5.18 4.11 20.69
C ASP A 77 -4.73 5.05 19.56
N VAL A 78 -5.34 4.89 18.39
CA VAL A 78 -5.06 5.66 17.18
C VAL A 78 -6.35 6.32 16.75
N ASP A 79 -6.25 7.60 16.38
CA ASP A 79 -7.43 8.36 15.95
C ASP A 79 -7.94 7.80 14.61
N PRO A 80 -9.26 7.57 14.46
CA PRO A 80 -9.82 7.06 13.20
C PRO A 80 -9.57 7.98 12.00
N GLY A 81 -9.35 9.28 12.22
CA GLY A 81 -8.93 10.22 11.18
C GLY A 81 -7.50 9.97 10.70
N ASP A 82 -6.61 9.54 11.59
CA ASP A 82 -5.23 9.16 11.27
C ASP A 82 -5.21 7.86 10.45
N VAL A 83 -6.03 6.88 10.84
CA VAL A 83 -6.26 5.64 10.06
C VAL A 83 -6.79 5.96 8.67
N GLY A 84 -7.83 6.81 8.58
CA GLY A 84 -8.38 7.23 7.31
C GLY A 84 -7.37 7.96 6.42
N GLY A 85 -6.53 8.80 7.02
CA GLY A 85 -5.42 9.48 6.33
C GLY A 85 -4.42 8.48 5.75
N ALA A 86 -3.96 7.53 6.56
CA ALA A 86 -3.02 6.48 6.15
C ALA A 86 -3.57 5.63 4.99
N ILE A 87 -4.86 5.27 5.00
CA ILE A 87 -5.49 4.51 3.90
C ILE A 87 -5.46 5.29 2.59
N GLN A 88 -5.79 6.58 2.65
CA GLN A 88 -5.83 7.44 1.47
C GLN A 88 -4.42 7.64 0.89
N ASP A 89 -3.43 7.71 1.77
CA ASP A 89 -2.02 7.80 1.41
C ASP A 89 -1.55 6.55 0.65
N LEU A 90 -1.82 5.35 1.19
CA LEU A 90 -1.52 4.07 0.54
C LEU A 90 -2.19 3.93 -0.84
N ARG A 91 -3.44 4.40 -0.98
CA ARG A 91 -4.14 4.42 -2.28
C ARG A 91 -3.49 5.36 -3.30
N ALA A 92 -2.96 6.50 -2.86
CA ALA A 92 -2.24 7.43 -3.74
C ALA A 92 -0.90 6.86 -4.20
N ILE A 93 -0.19 6.14 -3.32
CA ILE A 93 1.02 5.40 -3.67
C ILE A 93 0.69 4.37 -4.76
N ARG A 94 -0.32 3.54 -4.53
CA ARG A 94 -0.79 2.57 -5.52
C ARG A 94 -1.04 3.23 -6.87
N ASP A 95 -1.88 4.26 -6.92
CA ASP A 95 -2.28 4.94 -8.16
C ASP A 95 -1.08 5.43 -8.99
N THR A 96 0.00 5.83 -8.30
CA THR A 96 1.23 6.25 -8.95
C THR A 96 1.93 5.13 -9.71
N PHE A 97 1.87 3.89 -9.21
CA PHE A 97 2.54 2.72 -9.81
C PHE A 97 1.61 1.86 -10.67
N THR A 98 0.32 1.89 -10.38
CA THR A 98 -0.72 1.22 -11.15
C THR A 98 -1.65 2.29 -11.73
N PRO A 99 -1.26 2.95 -12.84
CA PRO A 99 -2.20 3.82 -13.51
C PRO A 99 -3.40 2.97 -13.89
N ALA A 100 -4.56 3.24 -13.28
CA ALA A 100 -5.81 2.58 -13.63
C ALA A 100 -5.92 2.66 -15.16
N GLY A 101 -5.98 1.49 -15.81
CA GLY A 101 -5.69 1.29 -17.23
C GLY A 101 -6.03 2.50 -18.10
N GLY A 102 -5.02 3.02 -18.79
CA GLY A 102 -5.18 4.15 -19.69
C GLY A 102 -6.33 3.90 -20.67
N GLU A 103 -7.29 4.82 -20.67
CA GLU A 103 -8.25 4.98 -21.76
C GLU A 103 -7.58 5.61 -22.99
#